data_AF-A0A834JIH2-F1
#
_entry.id   AF-A0A834JIH2-F1
#
_cell.length_a   1.000
_cell.length_b   1.000
_cell.length_c   1.000
_cell.angle_alpha   90.00
_cell.angle_beta   90.00
_cell.angle_gamma   90.00
#
_symmetry.space_group_name_H-M   'P 1'
#
loop_
_entity.id
_entity.type
_entity.pdbx_description
1 polymer ?
#
loop_
_entity_poly.entity_id
_entity_poly.type
_entity_poly.pdbx_seq_one_letter_code
_entity_poly.pdbx_strand_id
1 'polypeptide(L)'
;MLFNRDNPNKAKEIAKRNKKIKILNEILEVNIKKPNIIVNYIKYMSGVDRTDQYASTYHFLRQSLNLWHKLFFGGLKICLINSYILYKFEKKKRKEIPLTRLHYLKTLHSIEKNLSPV
;
A
#
# COMPACT_ATOMS: atom_id res chain seq x y z
N MET A 1 -8.43 -3.30 -2.88
CA MET A 1 -8.51 -4.37 -1.86
C MET A 1 -7.29 -4.29 -0.96
N LEU A 2 -7.44 -3.75 0.25
CA LEU A 2 -6.35 -3.63 1.22
C LEU A 2 -6.13 -4.99 1.88
N PHE A 3 -5.08 -5.71 1.48
CA PHE A 3 -4.65 -6.93 2.15
C PHE A 3 -4.21 -6.58 3.58
N ASN A 4 -5.09 -6.81 4.56
CA ASN A 4 -4.74 -6.94 5.97
C ASN A 4 -3.77 -8.15 6.11
N ARG A 5 -2.46 -7.87 6.12
CA ARG A 5 -1.38 -8.87 6.32
C ARG A 5 -1.00 -9.05 7.80
N ASP A 6 -1.62 -8.32 8.71
CA ASP A 6 -1.45 -8.52 10.15
C ASP A 6 -2.15 -9.80 10.66
N ASN A 7 -2.83 -10.54 9.76
CA ASN A 7 -3.38 -11.86 10.06
C ASN A 7 -2.28 -12.95 9.94
N PRO A 8 -1.82 -13.55 11.07
CA PRO A 8 -0.74 -14.53 11.08
C PRO A 8 -1.04 -15.80 10.27
N ASN A 9 -2.32 -16.09 9.99
CA ASN A 9 -2.72 -17.25 9.18
C ASN A 9 -2.39 -17.07 7.70
N LYS A 10 -2.38 -15.83 7.19
CA LYS A 10 -2.07 -15.53 5.78
C LYS A 10 -0.57 -15.58 5.48
N ALA A 11 0.27 -15.24 6.47
CA ALA A 11 1.72 -15.40 6.35
C ALA A 11 2.15 -16.87 6.26
N LYS A 12 1.46 -17.78 6.97
CA LYS A 12 1.67 -19.23 6.86
C LYS A 12 1.31 -19.77 5.46
N GLU A 13 0.34 -19.16 4.79
CA GLU A 13 -0.09 -19.51 3.43
C GLU A 13 0.95 -19.07 2.37
N ILE A 14 1.49 -17.85 2.49
CA ILE A 14 2.51 -17.29 1.58
C ILE A 14 3.86 -18.05 1.65
N ALA A 15 4.15 -18.66 2.80
CA ALA A 15 5.36 -19.46 3.03
C ALA A 15 5.30 -20.85 2.36
N LYS A 16 4.10 -21.34 2.02
CA LYS A 16 3.91 -22.60 1.30
C LYS A 16 3.90 -22.31 -0.20
N ARG A 17 4.73 -23.01 -0.96
CA ARG A 17 4.63 -23.03 -2.43
C ARG A 17 4.45 -24.47 -2.83
N ASN A 18 3.30 -24.80 -3.41
CA ASN A 18 3.10 -26.10 -4.03
C ASN A 18 3.93 -26.11 -5.32
N LYS A 19 4.94 -26.98 -5.38
CA LYS A 19 5.72 -27.22 -6.59
C LYS A 19 5.26 -28.56 -7.16
N LYS A 20 4.68 -28.53 -8.36
CA LYS A 20 4.40 -29.75 -9.13
C LYS A 20 5.71 -30.25 -9.72
N ILE A 21 6.14 -31.43 -9.31
CA ILE A 21 7.30 -32.12 -9.89
C ILE A 21 6.74 -33.33 -10.64
N LYS A 22 7.13 -33.49 -11.91
CA LYS A 22 6.72 -34.61 -12.75
C LYS A 22 7.82 -35.67 -12.68
N ILE A 23 7.56 -36.79 -12.03
CA ILE A 23 8.46 -37.94 -11.97
C ILE A 23 7.64 -39.14 -12.44
N LEU A 24 8.07 -39.82 -13.51
CA LEU A 24 7.42 -41.01 -14.07
C LEU A 24 5.88 -40.95 -14.08
N ASN A 25 5.31 -40.20 -15.05
CA ASN A 25 3.88 -40.08 -15.33
C ASN A 25 2.95 -39.57 -14.22
N GLU A 26 3.42 -39.40 -12.98
CA GLU A 26 2.64 -38.84 -11.87
C GLU A 26 3.08 -37.41 -11.49
N ILE A 27 2.10 -36.58 -11.14
CA ILE A 27 2.33 -35.21 -10.64
C ILE A 27 2.24 -35.25 -9.13
N LEU A 28 3.38 -35.19 -8.44
CA LEU A 28 3.43 -35.09 -6.99
C LEU A 28 3.43 -33.62 -6.56
N GLU A 29 2.50 -33.26 -5.68
CA GLU A 29 2.48 -31.95 -5.03
C GLU A 29 3.33 -31.99 -3.76
N VAL A 30 4.57 -31.50 -3.86
CA VAL A 30 5.48 -31.42 -2.72
C VAL A 30 5.31 -30.07 -2.04
N ASN A 31 5.00 -30.10 -0.74
CA ASN A 31 4.92 -28.89 0.09
C ASN A 31 6.33 -28.50 0.58
N ILE A 32 6.94 -27.54 -0.10
CA ILE A 32 8.28 -27.05 0.25
C ILE A 32 8.13 -25.85 1.20
N LYS A 33 8.62 -25.99 2.43
CA LYS A 33 8.68 -24.89 3.39
C LYS A 33 9.81 -23.93 3.00
N LYS A 34 9.48 -22.68 2.68
CA LYS A 34 10.49 -21.65 2.40
C LYS A 34 11.34 -21.39 3.66
N PRO A 35 12.66 -21.21 3.53
CA PRO A 35 13.51 -20.85 4.66
C PRO A 35 13.12 -19.48 5.21
N ASN A 36 13.22 -19.33 6.54
CA ASN A 36 12.68 -18.18 7.25
C ASN A 36 13.31 -16.85 6.78
N ILE A 37 14.60 -16.87 6.41
CA ILE A 37 15.32 -15.71 5.89
C ILE A 37 14.67 -15.13 4.62
N ILE A 38 14.23 -15.99 3.70
CA ILE A 38 13.59 -15.59 2.43
C ILE A 38 12.19 -15.04 2.70
N VAL A 39 11.44 -15.68 3.60
CA VAL A 39 10.11 -15.20 3.99
C VAL A 39 10.21 -13.80 4.62
N ASN A 40 11.20 -13.60 5.48
CA ASN A 40 11.43 -12.32 6.14
C ASN A 40 11.81 -11.25 5.13
N TYR A 41 12.73 -11.54 4.22
CA TYR A 41 13.13 -10.64 3.15
C TYR A 41 11.93 -10.21 2.28
N ILE A 42 11.15 -11.17 1.76
CA ILE A 42 9.97 -10.88 0.93
C ILE A 42 8.92 -10.07 1.69
N LYS A 43 8.78 -10.29 3.00
CA LYS A 43 7.80 -9.55 3.83
C LYS A 43 8.10 -8.06 3.86
N TYR A 44 9.37 -7.67 3.96
CA TYR A 44 9.81 -6.28 4.11
C TYR A 44 10.21 -5.60 2.79
N MET A 45 10.65 -6.37 1.78
CA MET A 45 11.16 -5.84 0.50
C MET A 45 10.11 -5.00 -0.27
N SER A 46 8.83 -5.41 -0.27
CA SER A 46 7.78 -4.74 -1.08
C SER A 46 7.27 -3.40 -0.51
N GLY A 47 8.01 -2.74 0.37
CA GLY A 47 7.63 -1.43 0.91
C GLY A 47 7.58 -0.36 -0.18
N VAL A 48 8.66 -0.28 -0.97
CA VAL A 48 8.84 0.74 -2.01
C VAL A 48 7.87 0.54 -3.17
N ASP A 49 7.77 -0.67 -3.72
CA ASP A 49 6.87 -0.98 -4.84
C ASP A 49 5.40 -0.67 -4.53
N ARG A 50 4.99 -0.89 -3.27
CA ARG A 50 3.64 -0.54 -2.82
C ARG A 50 3.42 0.96 -2.79
N THR A 51 4.39 1.71 -2.28
CA THR A 51 4.33 3.17 -2.28
C THR A 51 4.27 3.72 -3.71
N ASP A 52 5.05 3.14 -4.62
CA ASP A 52 5.02 3.50 -6.04
C ASP A 52 3.67 3.16 -6.71
N GLN A 53 3.11 1.98 -6.41
CA GLN A 53 1.76 1.62 -6.84
C GLN A 53 0.66 2.55 -6.27
N TYR A 54 0.83 3.03 -5.05
CA TYR A 54 -0.07 4.02 -4.44
C TYR A 54 0.09 5.42 -5.04
N ALA A 55 1.29 5.76 -5.54
CA ALA A 55 1.57 7.01 -6.22
C ALA A 55 1.02 7.00 -7.65
N SER A 56 1.11 5.86 -8.35
CA SER A 56 0.61 5.68 -9.72
C SER A 56 -0.92 5.62 -9.80
N THR A 57 -1.60 5.15 -8.74
CA THR A 57 -3.08 5.16 -8.67
C THR A 57 -3.69 6.56 -8.66
N TYR A 58 -2.91 7.61 -8.33
CA TYR A 58 -3.33 8.99 -8.46
C TYR A 58 -2.64 9.64 -9.65
N HIS A 59 -2.98 9.24 -10.87
CA HIS A 59 -2.48 9.94 -12.05
C HIS A 59 -3.18 11.31 -12.17
N PHE A 60 -2.60 12.33 -11.52
CA PHE A 60 -2.95 13.73 -11.78
C PHE A 60 -2.43 14.02 -13.19
N LEU A 61 -3.29 13.79 -14.18
CA LEU A 61 -3.01 13.90 -15.62
C LEU A 61 -2.91 15.37 -16.06
N ARG A 62 -2.05 16.16 -15.39
CA ARG A 62 -1.61 17.44 -15.94
C ARG A 62 -0.24 17.21 -16.55
N GLN A 63 -0.20 17.10 -17.88
CA GLN A 63 1.05 17.14 -18.64
C GLN A 63 1.65 18.53 -18.46
N SER A 64 2.47 18.69 -17.43
CA SER A 64 3.28 19.87 -17.23
C SER A 64 4.58 19.70 -18.00
N LEU A 65 4.92 20.67 -18.84
CA LEU A 65 6.19 20.72 -19.58
C LEU A 65 7.40 20.96 -18.65
N ASN A 66 7.17 21.47 -17.44
CA ASN A 66 8.21 21.90 -16.52
C ASN A 66 8.37 20.88 -15.39
N LEU A 67 9.53 20.20 -15.36
CA LEU A 67 9.90 19.17 -14.37
C LEU A 67 9.72 19.65 -12.91
N TRP A 68 9.91 20.94 -12.64
CA TRP A 68 9.72 21.54 -11.32
C TRP A 68 8.28 21.44 -10.80
N HIS A 69 7.27 21.59 -11.66
CA HIS A 69 5.87 21.39 -11.24
C HIS A 69 5.62 19.92 -10.89
N LYS A 70 6.22 18.98 -11.64
CA LYS A 70 6.12 17.55 -11.35
C LYS A 70 6.72 17.23 -9.98
N LEU A 71 7.85 17.84 -9.63
CA LEU A 71 8.47 17.70 -8.30
C LEU A 71 7.60 18.32 -7.20
N PHE A 72 7.06 19.52 -7.40
CA PHE A 72 6.20 20.19 -6.43
C PHE A 72 4.92 19.40 -6.10
N PHE A 73 4.17 18.98 -7.13
CA PHE A 73 2.98 18.16 -6.93
C PHE A 73 3.31 16.75 -6.40
N GLY A 74 4.48 16.21 -6.75
CA GLY A 74 5.01 14.98 -6.16
C GLY A 74 5.25 15.11 -4.66
N GLY A 75 5.91 16.19 -4.23
CA GLY A 75 6.14 16.50 -2.82
C GLY A 75 4.84 16.71 -2.04
N LEU A 76 3.88 17.44 -2.60
CA LEU A 76 2.56 17.62 -2.00
C LEU A 76 1.83 16.29 -1.79
N LYS A 77 1.89 15.38 -2.77
CA LYS A 77 1.31 14.03 -2.64
C LYS A 77 1.95 13.24 -1.50
N ILE A 78 3.27 13.28 -1.37
CA ILE A 78 3.99 12.59 -0.28
C ILE A 78 3.59 13.19 1.08
N CYS A 79 3.53 14.51 1.19
CA CYS A 79 3.10 15.20 2.41
C CYS A 79 1.67 14.80 2.81
N LEU A 80 0.75 14.73 1.83
CA LEU A 80 -0.63 14.32 2.04
C LEU A 80 -0.77 12.86 2.51
N ILE A 81 0.04 11.95 1.94
CA ILE A 81 0.10 10.55 2.39
C ILE A 81 0.65 10.48 3.82
N ASN A 82 1.69 11.25 4.14
CA ASN A 82 2.27 11.29 5.48
C ASN A 82 1.27 11.81 6.51
N SER A 83 0.51 12.87 6.19
CA SER A 83 -0.56 13.39 7.05
C SER A 83 -1.67 12.35 7.29
N TYR A 84 -2.07 11.61 6.25
CA TYR A 84 -3.04 10.52 6.39
C TYR A 84 -2.51 9.37 7.25
N ILE A 85 -1.22 9.02 7.16
CA ILE A 85 -0.60 8.02 8.03
C ILE A 85 -0.67 8.48 9.49
N LEU A 86 -0.32 9.74 9.77
CA LEU A 86 -0.40 10.32 11.11
C LEU A 86 -1.84 10.30 11.65
N TYR A 87 -2.81 10.71 10.84
CA TYR A 87 -4.24 10.65 11.16
C TYR A 87 -4.67 9.22 11.54
N LYS A 88 -4.24 8.22 10.78
CA LYS A 88 -4.54 6.80 11.06
C LYS A 88 -3.92 6.35 12.38
N PHE A 89 -2.71 6.79 12.70
CA PHE A 89 -2.07 6.50 14.00
C PHE A 89 -2.88 7.08 15.16
N GLU A 90 -3.30 8.34 15.06
CA GLU A 90 -4.11 8.99 16.09
C GLU A 90 -5.49 8.34 16.27
N LYS A 91 -6.17 7.99 15.17
CA LYS A 91 -7.44 7.25 15.23
C LYS A 91 -7.29 5.85 15.82
N LYS A 92 -6.18 5.16 15.51
CA LYS A 92 -5.86 3.85 16.11
C LYS A 92 -5.64 3.95 17.62
N LYS A 93 -4.95 4.99 18.10
CA LYS A 93 -4.80 5.26 19.55
C LYS A 93 -6.16 5.44 20.23
N ARG A 94 -7.09 6.12 19.56
CA ARG A 94 -8.47 6.36 20.04
C ARG A 94 -9.43 5.17 19.83
N LYS A 95 -8.96 4.03 19.29
CA LYS A 95 -9.75 2.83 18.93
C LYS A 95 -10.90 3.10 17.94
N GLU A 96 -10.82 4.17 17.16
CA GLU A 96 -11.83 4.50 16.15
C GLU A 96 -11.47 3.92 14.78
N ILE A 97 -12.48 3.65 13.97
CA ILE A 97 -12.30 3.16 12.60
C ILE A 97 -11.76 4.34 11.76
N PRO A 98 -10.53 4.26 11.23
CA PRO A 98 -9.98 5.34 10.42
C PRO A 98 -10.74 5.44 9.10
N LEU A 99 -11.02 6.68 8.67
CA LEU A 99 -11.62 6.92 7.37
C LEU A 99 -10.70 6.42 6.24
N THR A 100 -11.31 5.96 5.14
CA THR A 100 -10.60 5.60 3.91
C THR A 100 -9.87 6.82 3.35
N ARG A 101 -8.65 6.63 2.80
CA ARG A 101 -7.82 7.67 2.15
C ARG A 101 -8.63 8.62 1.27
N LEU A 102 -9.49 8.11 0.39
CA LEU A 102 -10.32 8.93 -0.51
C LEU A 102 -11.30 9.84 0.25
N HIS A 103 -11.90 9.34 1.33
CA HIS A 103 -12.85 10.09 2.13
C HIS A 103 -12.13 11.19 2.92
N TYR A 104 -10.94 10.90 3.45
CA TYR A 104 -10.06 11.88 4.09
C TYR A 104 -9.67 13.03 3.13
N LEU A 105 -9.37 12.70 1.86
CA LEU A 105 -9.10 13.71 0.84
C LEU A 105 -10.32 14.57 0.51
N LYS A 106 -11.51 13.95 0.42
CA LYS A 106 -12.76 14.69 0.22
C LYS A 106 -13.07 15.63 1.38
N THR A 107 -12.83 15.22 2.62
CA THR A 107 -13.01 16.10 3.79
C THR A 107 -12.05 17.28 3.74
N LEU A 108 -10.78 17.07 3.36
CA LEU A 108 -9.82 18.18 3.22
C LEU A 108 -10.24 19.17 2.14
N HIS A 109 -10.65 18.67 0.96
CA HIS A 109 -11.11 19.54 -0.12
C HIS A 109 -12.41 20.28 0.22
N SER A 110 -13.31 19.64 0.96
CA SER A 110 -14.53 20.31 1.46
C SER A 110 -14.21 21.40 2.48
N ILE A 111 -13.20 21.21 3.33
CA ILE A 111 -12.75 22.22 4.28
C ILE A 111 -12.13 23.41 3.54
N GLU A 112 -11.30 23.15 2.53
CA GLU A 112 -10.70 24.18 1.68
C GLU A 112 -11.76 25.07 1.02
N LYS A 113 -12.82 24.47 0.44
CA LYS A 113 -13.92 25.22 -0.17
C LYS A 113 -14.72 26.07 0.82
N ASN A 114 -14.80 25.67 2.09
CA ASN A 114 -15.46 26.45 3.13
C ASN A 114 -14.56 27.56 3.72
N LEU A 115 -13.24 27.48 3.51
CA LEU A 115 -12.27 28.44 4.02
C LEU A 115 -11.95 29.58 3.02
N SER A 116 -12.25 29.39 1.73
CA SER A 116 -12.18 30.43 0.70
C SER A 116 -13.57 30.74 0.16
N PRO A 117 -14.38 31.56 0.86
CA PRO A 117 -15.59 32.12 0.29
C PRO A 117 -15.18 33.20 -0.72
N VAL A 118 -14.98 32.81 -1.98
CA VAL A 118 -14.91 33.73 -3.12
C VAL A 118 -15.91 33.26 -4.16
#